data_AF-A0A941Z8Y5-F1
#
_entry.id   AF-A0A941Z8Y5-F1
#
_cell.length_a   1.000
_cell.length_b   1.000
_cell.length_c   1.000
_cell.angle_alpha   90.00
_cell.angle_beta   90.00
_cell.angle_gamma   90.00
#
_symmetry.space_group_name_H-M   'P 1'
#
loop_
_entity.id
_entity.type
_entity.pdbx_description
1 polymer ?
#
loop_
_entity_poly.entity_id
_entity_poly.type
_entity_poly.pdbx_seq_one_letter_code
_entity_poly.pdbx_strand_id
1 'polypeptide(L)'
;MQEGARRPAARNGSAGQAQRSLQVSALKLVQKITALRPELDLYILIEKEKEDQVVDALFAEAVDGYFYREERDFRGMYRILNAQIAERARTPFYDALRSYVLAAKDAWHTPGHSSGDSLRGSPWVNEFHEFMGEHVFDADLSVSVKALDSLMEPTGVIAESQQMAAKAFGARRTFFATNGTSTANKVILQTLIAPGEKLLLDRNCHKSVHHGVVLSGARPVYLDSSVNKAYGVFGPVPKRTILKAIEDHPDAQLLVLTSCTYDGLRYDLKPIVDAAHARNIKVLIDEA
;
A
#
# COMPACT_ATOMS: atom_id res chain seq x y z
N MET A 1 -66.14 5.79 -43.22
CA MET A 1 -66.71 4.65 -42.48
C MET A 1 -65.74 3.48 -42.59
N GLN A 2 -65.24 3.05 -41.42
CA GLN A 2 -64.72 1.73 -41.02
C GLN A 2 -63.91 0.86 -41.99
N GLU A 3 -62.61 0.77 -41.64
CA GLU A 3 -61.78 -0.42 -41.37
C GLU A 3 -62.31 -1.85 -41.64
N GLY A 4 -61.38 -2.73 -42.05
CA GLY A 4 -61.56 -4.19 -41.98
C GLY A 4 -60.42 -4.99 -42.61
N ALA A 5 -59.35 -5.22 -41.86
CA ALA A 5 -58.07 -5.82 -42.23
C ALA A 5 -58.10 -7.27 -42.78
N ARG A 6 -57.26 -7.55 -43.79
CA ARG A 6 -56.81 -8.90 -44.19
C ARG A 6 -55.48 -9.24 -43.51
N ARG A 7 -55.43 -10.41 -42.85
CA ARG A 7 -54.20 -11.04 -42.32
C ARG A 7 -53.18 -11.34 -43.44
N PRO A 8 -51.89 -11.37 -43.11
CA PRO A 8 -51.05 -12.42 -43.66
C PRO A 8 -50.25 -13.19 -42.60
N ALA A 9 -49.82 -14.36 -43.08
CA ALA A 9 -49.25 -15.49 -42.38
C ALA A 9 -47.84 -15.28 -41.79
N ALA A 10 -47.60 -16.08 -40.76
CA ALA A 10 -46.34 -16.56 -40.21
C ALA A 10 -45.03 -16.21 -40.94
N ARG A 11 -44.12 -15.55 -40.22
CA ARG A 11 -42.67 -15.70 -40.37
C ARG A 11 -42.11 -16.30 -39.08
N ASN A 12 -42.00 -17.63 -39.06
CA ASN A 12 -41.09 -18.33 -38.15
C ASN A 12 -39.68 -18.22 -38.72
N GLY A 13 -38.75 -17.66 -37.95
CA GLY A 13 -37.32 -17.72 -38.25
C GLY A 13 -36.60 -16.40 -38.00
N SER A 14 -36.05 -16.24 -36.78
CA SER A 14 -34.80 -15.50 -36.53
C SER A 14 -34.50 -15.27 -35.03
N ALA A 15 -35.42 -15.55 -34.10
CA ALA A 15 -35.19 -15.29 -32.67
C ALA A 15 -34.15 -16.23 -32.00
N GLY A 16 -33.86 -17.39 -32.61
CA GLY A 16 -33.01 -18.43 -31.99
C GLY A 16 -31.50 -18.31 -32.21
N GLN A 17 -31.02 -17.40 -33.08
CA GLN A 17 -29.59 -17.31 -33.44
C GLN A 17 -28.86 -16.11 -32.79
N ALA A 18 -29.58 -15.08 -32.34
CA ALA A 18 -28.97 -13.91 -31.71
C ALA A 18 -28.57 -14.13 -30.23
N GLN A 19 -29.03 -15.22 -29.60
CA GLN A 19 -28.83 -15.46 -28.17
C GLN A 19 -27.63 -16.37 -27.85
N ARG A 20 -26.97 -16.94 -28.88
CA ARG A 20 -25.82 -17.86 -28.72
C ARG A 20 -24.44 -17.19 -28.70
N SER A 21 -24.34 -15.88 -28.92
CA SER A 21 -23.05 -15.18 -29.12
C SER A 21 -22.42 -14.58 -27.86
N LEU A 22 -22.92 -14.90 -26.66
CA LEU A 22 -22.39 -14.36 -25.38
C LEU A 22 -21.91 -15.43 -24.39
N GLN A 23 -21.70 -16.68 -24.82
CA GLN A 23 -21.02 -17.68 -23.96
C GLN A 23 -19.51 -17.44 -23.97
N VAL A 24 -19.05 -16.53 -23.11
CA VAL A 24 -17.65 -16.53 -22.68
C VAL A 24 -17.43 -17.83 -21.91
N SER A 25 -16.45 -18.64 -22.30
CA SER A 25 -16.11 -19.84 -21.51
C SER A 25 -15.71 -19.43 -20.09
N ALA A 26 -16.05 -20.24 -19.08
CA ALA A 26 -15.70 -19.97 -17.69
C ALA A 26 -14.20 -19.67 -17.54
N LEU A 27 -13.36 -20.43 -18.24
CA LEU A 27 -11.91 -20.21 -18.32
C LEU A 27 -11.55 -18.80 -18.83
N LYS A 28 -12.16 -18.36 -19.93
CA LYS A 28 -11.91 -17.02 -20.49
C LYS A 28 -12.40 -15.91 -19.57
N LEU A 29 -13.42 -16.16 -18.75
CA LEU A 29 -13.88 -15.22 -17.73
C LEU A 29 -12.89 -15.15 -16.57
N VAL A 30 -12.45 -16.29 -16.04
CA VAL A 30 -11.41 -16.38 -14.99
C VAL A 30 -10.16 -15.64 -15.44
N GLN A 31 -9.61 -15.97 -16.62
CA GLN A 31 -8.44 -15.29 -17.20
C GLN A 31 -8.62 -13.76 -17.29
N LYS A 32 -9.80 -13.30 -17.70
CA LYS A 32 -10.10 -11.86 -17.76
C LYS A 32 -10.15 -11.22 -16.39
N ILE A 33 -10.76 -11.88 -15.41
CA ILE A 33 -10.85 -11.35 -14.04
C ILE A 33 -9.46 -11.33 -13.41
N THR A 34 -8.70 -12.42 -13.49
CA THR A 34 -7.33 -12.50 -12.97
C THR A 34 -6.41 -11.48 -13.63
N ALA A 35 -6.56 -11.22 -14.94
CA ALA A 35 -5.80 -10.18 -15.63
C ALA A 35 -6.16 -8.75 -15.19
N LEU A 36 -7.42 -8.50 -14.81
CA LEU A 36 -7.89 -7.17 -14.40
C LEU A 36 -7.74 -6.93 -12.89
N ARG A 37 -7.93 -7.96 -12.09
CA ARG A 37 -8.04 -7.95 -10.63
C ARG A 37 -7.39 -9.23 -10.06
N PRO A 38 -6.06 -9.38 -10.19
CA PRO A 38 -5.34 -10.55 -9.70
C PRO A 38 -5.44 -10.73 -8.18
N GLU A 39 -5.87 -9.69 -7.46
CA GLU A 39 -6.11 -9.70 -6.03
C GLU A 39 -7.51 -10.20 -5.62
N LEU A 40 -8.38 -10.62 -6.53
CA LEU A 40 -9.66 -11.22 -6.13
C LEU A 40 -9.52 -12.74 -5.97
N ASP A 41 -10.12 -13.29 -4.91
CA ASP A 41 -10.28 -14.74 -4.84
C ASP A 41 -11.39 -15.18 -5.79
N LEU A 42 -11.12 -16.23 -6.57
CA LEU A 42 -12.07 -16.80 -7.51
C LEU A 42 -12.51 -18.18 -7.02
N TYR A 43 -13.83 -18.28 -6.78
CA TYR A 43 -14.50 -19.54 -6.47
C TYR A 43 -15.46 -19.91 -7.59
N ILE A 44 -15.43 -21.16 -8.04
CA ILE A 44 -16.28 -21.65 -9.13
C ILE A 44 -17.30 -22.69 -8.65
N LEU A 45 -18.46 -22.73 -9.30
CA LEU A 45 -19.48 -23.76 -9.07
C LEU A 45 -19.45 -24.80 -10.19
N ILE A 46 -19.22 -26.05 -9.83
CA ILE A 46 -19.03 -27.17 -10.77
C ILE A 46 -20.22 -28.14 -10.68
N GLU A 47 -20.66 -28.68 -11.82
CA GLU A 47 -21.60 -29.81 -11.86
C GLU A 47 -20.81 -31.13 -11.72
N LYS A 48 -21.25 -32.01 -10.82
CA LYS A 48 -20.51 -33.22 -10.43
C LYS A 48 -20.20 -34.21 -11.58
N GLU A 49 -20.89 -34.13 -12.70
CA GLU A 49 -20.71 -35.05 -13.85
C GLU A 49 -19.51 -34.71 -14.77
N LYS A 50 -18.75 -33.64 -14.48
CA LYS A 50 -17.56 -33.21 -15.27
C LYS A 50 -16.35 -33.02 -14.36
N GLU A 51 -15.91 -34.10 -13.72
CA GLU A 51 -14.88 -34.09 -12.67
C GLU A 51 -13.46 -33.76 -13.18
N ASP A 52 -12.96 -34.36 -14.25
CA ASP A 52 -11.49 -34.40 -14.39
C ASP A 52 -10.88 -33.30 -15.28
N GLN A 53 -11.40 -33.05 -16.50
CA GLN A 53 -10.69 -32.18 -17.46
C GLN A 53 -10.90 -30.67 -17.26
N VAL A 54 -12.06 -30.27 -16.73
CA VAL A 54 -12.39 -28.84 -16.54
C VAL A 54 -11.77 -28.32 -15.25
N VAL A 55 -11.73 -29.16 -14.23
CA VAL A 55 -11.20 -28.85 -12.91
C VAL A 55 -9.68 -28.70 -12.97
N ASP A 56 -8.97 -29.65 -13.60
CA ASP A 56 -7.52 -29.57 -13.80
C ASP A 56 -7.09 -28.34 -14.61
N ALA A 57 -7.83 -28.00 -15.67
CA ALA A 57 -7.53 -26.83 -16.50
C ALA A 57 -7.80 -25.49 -15.79
N LEU A 58 -8.78 -25.45 -14.87
CA LEU A 58 -9.10 -24.25 -14.09
C LEU A 58 -8.18 -24.11 -12.87
N PHE A 59 -7.74 -25.21 -12.27
CA PHE A 59 -6.75 -25.18 -11.19
C PHE A 59 -5.35 -24.78 -11.64
N ALA A 60 -4.99 -25.11 -12.89
CA ALA A 60 -3.78 -24.57 -13.51
C ALA A 60 -3.83 -23.03 -13.65
N GLU A 61 -5.03 -22.43 -13.60
CA GLU A 61 -5.32 -21.03 -13.90
C GLU A 61 -5.90 -20.31 -12.66
N ALA A 62 -5.08 -20.15 -11.61
CA ALA A 62 -5.30 -19.18 -10.52
C ALA A 62 -6.73 -19.09 -9.93
N VAL A 63 -7.43 -20.23 -9.79
CA VAL A 63 -8.69 -20.34 -9.05
C VAL A 63 -8.37 -20.73 -7.59
N ASP A 64 -8.96 -20.04 -6.62
CA ASP A 64 -8.70 -20.24 -5.19
C ASP A 64 -9.53 -21.38 -4.59
N GLY A 65 -10.66 -21.73 -5.21
CA GLY A 65 -11.45 -22.88 -4.79
C GLY A 65 -12.66 -23.19 -5.68
N TYR A 66 -13.38 -24.25 -5.33
CA TYR A 66 -14.63 -24.62 -5.99
C TYR A 66 -15.64 -25.17 -5.00
N PHE A 67 -16.91 -25.18 -5.41
CA PHE A 67 -18.00 -25.88 -4.74
C PHE A 67 -18.83 -26.64 -5.75
N TYR A 68 -19.45 -27.75 -5.34
CA TYR A 68 -20.37 -28.47 -6.23
C TYR A 68 -21.73 -27.79 -6.24
N ARG A 69 -22.35 -27.71 -7.41
CA ARG A 69 -23.68 -27.12 -7.56
C ARG A 69 -24.75 -27.89 -6.78
N GLU A 70 -24.56 -29.19 -6.63
CA GLU A 70 -25.45 -30.07 -5.88
C GLU A 70 -25.15 -30.07 -4.37
N GLU A 71 -24.06 -29.42 -3.93
CA GLU A 71 -23.69 -29.31 -2.53
C GLU A 71 -24.72 -28.50 -1.75
N ARG A 72 -25.15 -29.06 -0.62
CA ARG A 72 -26.17 -28.43 0.25
C ARG A 72 -25.61 -27.94 1.58
N ASP A 73 -24.31 -28.09 1.81
CA ASP A 73 -23.65 -27.52 2.99
C ASP A 73 -23.32 -26.05 2.77
N PHE A 74 -24.36 -25.22 2.68
CA PHE A 74 -24.21 -23.77 2.54
C PHE A 74 -23.48 -23.15 3.74
N ARG A 75 -23.54 -23.80 4.92
CA ARG A 75 -22.81 -23.34 6.11
C ARG A 75 -21.31 -23.59 5.94
N GLY A 76 -20.91 -24.74 5.42
CA GLY A 76 -19.53 -25.04 5.06
C GLY A 76 -18.99 -24.04 4.04
N MET A 77 -19.71 -23.84 2.93
CA MET A 77 -19.33 -22.85 1.90
C MET A 77 -19.15 -21.44 2.49
N TYR A 78 -20.13 -20.99 3.29
CA TYR A 78 -20.06 -19.68 3.95
C TYR A 78 -18.85 -19.56 4.88
N ARG A 79 -18.52 -20.61 5.64
CA ARG A 79 -17.35 -20.61 6.53
C ARG A 79 -16.05 -20.51 5.74
N ILE A 80 -15.93 -21.22 4.62
CA ILE A 80 -14.75 -21.16 3.74
C ILE A 80 -14.58 -19.75 3.17
N LEU A 81 -15.64 -19.20 2.57
CA LEU A 81 -15.61 -17.86 2.00
C LEU A 81 -15.30 -16.78 3.05
N ASN A 82 -15.92 -16.87 4.23
CA ASN A 82 -15.64 -15.94 5.32
C ASN A 82 -14.19 -16.04 5.82
N ALA A 83 -13.65 -17.25 5.93
CA ALA A 83 -12.26 -17.44 6.36
C ALA A 83 -11.30 -16.80 5.36
N GLN A 84 -11.55 -16.95 4.06
CA GLN A 84 -10.75 -16.32 3.02
C GLN A 84 -10.83 -14.79 3.07
N ILE A 85 -12.03 -14.24 3.21
CA ILE A 85 -12.23 -12.78 3.37
C ILE A 85 -11.50 -12.26 4.60
N ALA A 86 -11.60 -12.97 5.73
CA ALA A 86 -10.92 -12.60 6.96
C ALA A 86 -9.39 -12.62 6.82
N GLU A 87 -8.85 -13.63 6.15
CA GLU A 87 -7.40 -13.73 5.90
C GLU A 87 -6.90 -12.57 5.02
N ARG A 88 -7.66 -12.17 3.98
CA ARG A 88 -7.30 -11.01 3.15
C ARG A 88 -7.45 -9.67 3.86
N ALA A 89 -8.40 -9.56 4.77
CA ALA A 89 -8.63 -8.35 5.56
C ALA A 89 -7.71 -8.28 6.79
N ARG A 90 -6.87 -9.30 7.03
CA ARG A 90 -5.96 -9.38 8.17
C ARG A 90 -5.05 -8.15 8.22
N THR A 91 -4.95 -7.56 9.40
CA THR A 91 -4.09 -6.42 9.70
C THR A 91 -3.37 -6.70 11.02
N PRO A 92 -2.20 -7.36 11.02
CA PRO A 92 -1.65 -8.02 12.20
C PRO A 92 -1.56 -7.14 13.45
N PHE A 93 -1.06 -5.91 13.30
CA PHE A 93 -1.00 -4.96 14.41
C PHE A 93 -2.37 -4.47 14.87
N TYR A 94 -3.26 -4.09 13.94
CA TYR A 94 -4.59 -3.58 14.28
C TYR A 94 -5.48 -4.66 14.89
N ASP A 95 -5.45 -5.88 14.35
CA ASP A 95 -6.21 -7.01 14.89
C ASP A 95 -5.76 -7.36 16.31
N ALA A 96 -4.44 -7.31 16.58
CA ALA A 96 -3.89 -7.50 17.91
C ALA A 96 -4.29 -6.38 18.87
N LEU A 97 -4.20 -5.11 18.43
CA LEU A 97 -4.62 -3.94 19.20
C LEU A 97 -6.11 -4.01 19.55
N ARG A 98 -6.97 -4.25 18.56
CA ARG A 98 -8.41 -4.38 18.73
C ARG A 98 -8.75 -5.53 19.67
N SER A 99 -8.10 -6.68 19.52
CA SER A 99 -8.33 -7.84 20.41
C SER A 99 -7.90 -7.54 21.84
N TYR A 100 -6.81 -6.78 22.03
CA TYR A 100 -6.36 -6.37 23.35
C TYR A 100 -7.34 -5.40 24.02
N VAL A 101 -7.76 -4.35 23.30
CA VAL A 101 -8.72 -3.35 23.79
C VAL A 101 -10.04 -4.02 24.18
N LEU A 102 -10.59 -4.87 23.32
CA LEU A 102 -11.86 -5.57 23.58
C LEU A 102 -11.77 -6.63 24.69
N ALA A 103 -10.56 -7.05 25.09
CA ALA A 103 -10.38 -7.95 26.22
C ALA A 103 -10.57 -7.25 27.57
N ALA A 104 -10.74 -5.91 27.60
CA ALA A 104 -11.06 -5.12 28.79
C ALA A 104 -10.17 -5.45 30.01
N LYS A 105 -8.85 -5.49 29.78
CA LYS A 105 -7.88 -5.81 30.83
C LYS A 105 -7.54 -4.57 31.65
N ASP A 106 -7.39 -4.74 32.96
CA ASP A 106 -6.90 -3.67 33.84
C ASP A 106 -5.47 -3.25 33.45
N ALA A 107 -5.29 -1.96 33.20
CA ALA A 107 -4.01 -1.37 32.81
C ALA A 107 -3.17 -1.01 34.04
N TRP A 108 -2.37 -1.95 34.53
CA TRP A 108 -1.36 -1.70 35.59
C TRP A 108 0.00 -1.26 35.03
N HIS A 109 0.00 -0.63 33.86
CA HIS A 109 1.18 -0.21 33.11
C HIS A 109 1.02 1.23 32.61
N THR A 110 2.08 1.80 32.04
CA THR A 110 1.96 3.09 31.33
C THR A 110 1.15 2.94 30.05
N PRO A 111 0.48 4.00 29.55
CA PRO A 111 0.46 5.37 30.07
C PRO A 111 -0.36 5.56 31.37
N GLY A 112 0.01 6.56 32.18
CA GLY A 112 -0.55 6.77 33.52
C GLY A 112 -2.01 7.23 33.56
N HIS A 113 -2.61 7.55 32.41
CA HIS A 113 -4.04 7.84 32.35
C HIS A 113 -4.91 6.58 32.49
N SER A 114 -4.30 5.38 32.47
CA SER A 114 -4.95 4.09 32.74
C SER A 114 -6.20 3.89 31.87
N SER A 115 -6.02 3.85 30.56
CA SER A 115 -7.12 3.75 29.59
C SER A 115 -8.16 4.89 29.67
N GLY A 116 -7.79 6.03 30.28
CA GLY A 116 -8.64 7.22 30.33
C GLY A 116 -9.31 7.42 31.69
N ASP A 117 -9.16 6.49 32.63
CA ASP A 117 -9.73 6.58 33.97
C ASP A 117 -9.28 7.82 34.74
N SER A 118 -8.05 8.30 34.53
CA SER A 118 -7.59 9.53 35.19
C SER A 118 -8.28 10.79 34.65
N LEU A 119 -8.92 10.70 33.49
CA LEU A 119 -9.57 11.81 32.79
C LEU A 119 -11.09 11.76 33.01
N ARG A 120 -11.65 10.55 33.02
CA ARG A 120 -13.09 10.29 33.20
C ARG A 120 -13.58 10.80 34.56
N GLY A 121 -14.63 11.62 34.53
CA GLY A 121 -15.20 12.24 35.73
C GLY A 121 -14.35 13.34 36.35
N SER A 122 -13.22 13.71 35.73
CA SER A 122 -12.39 14.83 36.20
C SER A 122 -13.11 16.16 35.96
N PRO A 123 -13.25 17.04 36.97
CA PRO A 123 -13.89 18.34 36.81
C PRO A 123 -13.12 19.29 35.87
N TRP A 124 -11.90 18.95 35.47
CA TRP A 124 -11.02 19.79 34.65
C TRP A 124 -10.88 19.33 33.21
N VAL A 125 -10.98 18.03 32.93
CA VAL A 125 -10.59 17.44 31.63
C VAL A 125 -11.56 16.37 31.13
N ASN A 126 -12.66 16.10 31.82
CA ASN A 126 -13.65 15.11 31.38
C ASN A 126 -14.21 15.43 29.99
N GLU A 127 -14.42 16.69 29.64
CA GLU A 127 -14.89 17.10 28.31
C GLU A 127 -13.95 16.61 27.19
N PHE A 128 -12.63 16.60 27.43
CA PHE A 128 -11.66 16.07 26.46
C PHE A 128 -11.80 14.55 26.30
N HIS A 129 -12.01 13.83 27.40
CA HIS A 129 -12.24 12.38 27.36
C HIS A 129 -13.52 12.05 26.58
N GLU A 130 -14.62 12.75 26.85
CA GLU A 130 -15.89 12.58 26.15
C GLU A 130 -15.79 12.93 24.66
N PHE A 131 -15.07 14.01 24.33
CA PHE A 131 -14.89 14.45 22.95
C PHE A 131 -14.05 13.46 22.12
N MET A 132 -12.92 13.00 22.65
CA MET A 132 -12.03 12.07 21.94
C MET A 132 -12.59 10.65 21.84
N GLY A 133 -13.36 10.24 22.85
CA GLY A 133 -13.94 8.91 22.95
C GLY A 133 -13.00 7.88 23.60
N GLU A 134 -13.61 6.91 24.28
CA GLU A 134 -12.95 5.91 25.12
C GLU A 134 -11.85 5.12 24.38
N HIS A 135 -12.14 4.66 23.16
CA HIS A 135 -11.21 3.81 22.40
C HIS A 135 -9.88 4.48 22.05
N VAL A 136 -9.79 5.81 21.99
CA VAL A 136 -8.50 6.49 21.79
C VAL A 136 -7.59 6.26 23.00
N PHE A 137 -8.15 6.27 24.20
CA PHE A 137 -7.41 6.07 25.44
C PHE A 137 -7.15 4.59 25.71
N ASP A 138 -8.10 3.70 25.40
CA ASP A 138 -7.88 2.25 25.50
C ASP A 138 -6.75 1.75 24.59
N ALA A 139 -6.65 2.37 23.41
CA ALA A 139 -5.64 2.02 22.40
C ALA A 139 -4.28 2.70 22.64
N ASP A 140 -4.19 3.70 23.52
CA ASP A 140 -2.93 4.33 23.90
C ASP A 140 -2.19 3.44 24.90
N LEU A 141 -1.36 2.55 24.35
CA LEU A 141 -0.68 1.50 25.08
C LEU A 141 0.84 1.63 24.93
N SER A 142 1.55 1.18 25.95
CA SER A 142 3.01 1.13 25.93
C SER A 142 3.54 -0.23 25.50
N VAL A 143 4.85 -0.28 25.27
CA VAL A 143 5.61 -1.52 25.01
C VAL A 143 5.47 -2.57 26.12
N SER A 144 4.95 -2.21 27.30
CA SER A 144 4.60 -3.17 28.36
C SER A 144 3.55 -4.19 27.90
N VAL A 145 2.72 -3.85 26.90
CA VAL A 145 1.81 -4.79 26.26
C VAL A 145 2.57 -5.63 25.24
N LYS A 146 3.19 -6.72 25.70
CA LYS A 146 4.02 -7.61 24.87
C LYS A 146 3.31 -8.13 23.62
N ALA A 147 1.98 -8.26 23.64
CA ALA A 147 1.19 -8.71 22.50
C ALA A 147 1.25 -7.75 21.29
N LEU A 148 1.62 -6.48 21.52
CA LEU A 148 1.68 -5.44 20.49
C LEU A 148 3.09 -5.17 19.96
N ASP A 149 4.08 -5.95 20.41
CA ASP A 149 5.48 -5.84 19.97
C ASP A 149 6.16 -4.52 20.40
N SER A 150 7.45 -4.39 20.10
CA SER A 150 8.22 -3.16 20.31
C SER A 150 8.45 -2.45 18.98
N LEU A 151 8.07 -1.18 18.87
CA LEU A 151 8.33 -0.40 17.66
C LEU A 151 9.83 -0.22 17.37
N MET A 152 10.66 -0.17 18.42
CA MET A 152 12.11 0.03 18.31
C MET A 152 12.85 -1.24 17.88
N GLU A 153 12.31 -2.41 18.23
CA GLU A 153 12.87 -3.72 17.90
C GLU A 153 11.71 -4.68 17.55
N PRO A 154 11.11 -4.54 16.36
CA PRO A 154 9.94 -5.30 16.00
C PRO A 154 10.30 -6.75 15.71
N THR A 155 9.63 -7.68 16.39
CA THR A 155 9.81 -9.14 16.25
C THR A 155 8.51 -9.92 16.09
N GLY A 156 7.37 -9.29 16.33
CA GLY A 156 6.02 -9.86 16.30
C GLY A 156 5.11 -9.11 15.31
N VAL A 157 3.96 -8.66 15.79
CA VAL A 157 2.88 -8.12 14.94
C VAL A 157 3.30 -6.86 14.15
N ILE A 158 4.23 -6.05 14.65
CA ILE A 158 4.77 -4.90 13.92
C ILE A 158 5.69 -5.40 12.81
N ALA A 159 6.56 -6.38 13.08
CA ALA A 159 7.45 -6.96 12.07
C ALA A 159 6.66 -7.61 10.93
N GLU A 160 5.60 -8.35 11.26
CA GLU A 160 4.70 -8.94 10.27
C GLU A 160 4.01 -7.85 9.43
N SER A 161 3.49 -6.80 10.08
CA SER A 161 2.86 -5.67 9.39
C SER A 161 3.83 -4.95 8.44
N GLN A 162 5.09 -4.78 8.86
CA GLN A 162 6.16 -4.21 8.02
C GLN A 162 6.50 -5.11 6.83
N GLN A 163 6.50 -6.43 6.99
CA GLN A 163 6.72 -7.38 5.89
C GLN A 163 5.56 -7.34 4.88
N MET A 164 4.32 -7.29 5.36
CA MET A 164 3.14 -7.13 4.51
C MET A 164 3.19 -5.82 3.72
N ALA A 165 3.53 -4.71 4.40
CA ALA A 165 3.72 -3.42 3.73
C ALA A 165 4.84 -3.48 2.69
N ALA A 166 5.98 -4.08 3.01
CA ALA A 166 7.08 -4.25 2.06
C ALA A 166 6.64 -5.00 0.80
N LYS A 167 5.87 -6.08 0.94
CA LYS A 167 5.29 -6.82 -0.19
C LYS A 167 4.33 -5.96 -1.00
N ALA A 168 3.44 -5.21 -0.35
CA ALA A 168 2.45 -4.36 -1.01
C ALA A 168 3.10 -3.21 -1.82
N PHE A 169 4.14 -2.60 -1.27
CA PHE A 169 4.88 -1.50 -1.93
C PHE A 169 6.01 -1.99 -2.85
N GLY A 170 6.21 -3.31 -3.00
CA GLY A 170 7.29 -3.86 -3.81
C GLY A 170 8.70 -3.56 -3.27
N ALA A 171 8.82 -3.28 -1.97
CA ALA A 171 10.08 -2.97 -1.31
C ALA A 171 10.74 -4.23 -0.71
N ARG A 172 12.07 -4.21 -0.57
CA ARG A 172 12.80 -5.27 0.16
C ARG A 172 12.50 -5.25 1.66
N ARG A 173 12.36 -4.05 2.23
CA ARG A 173 12.03 -3.80 3.64
C ARG A 173 11.23 -2.51 3.75
N THR A 174 10.33 -2.46 4.70
CA THR A 174 9.58 -1.26 5.07
C THR A 174 9.74 -1.02 6.56
N PHE A 175 9.93 0.25 6.95
CA PHE A 175 9.99 0.68 8.34
C PHE A 175 8.83 1.64 8.60
N PHE A 176 8.18 1.51 9.74
CA PHE A 176 7.13 2.44 10.15
C PHE A 176 7.74 3.61 10.94
N ALA A 177 7.43 4.83 10.52
CA ALA A 177 7.86 6.05 11.19
C ALA A 177 6.64 6.81 11.73
N THR A 178 6.62 7.07 13.03
CA THR A 178 5.50 7.74 13.73
C THR A 178 5.57 9.27 13.70
N ASN A 179 6.72 9.83 13.28
CA ASN A 179 7.01 11.26 13.36
C ASN A 179 7.10 11.92 11.97
N GLY A 180 6.37 11.35 11.00
CA GLY A 180 6.27 11.79 9.60
C GLY A 180 7.56 11.65 8.77
N THR A 181 7.44 11.86 7.46
CA THR A 181 8.58 11.76 6.51
C THR A 181 9.71 12.74 6.83
N SER A 182 9.41 13.85 7.50
CA SER A 182 10.42 14.78 8.00
C SER A 182 11.44 14.13 8.93
N THR A 183 11.01 13.19 9.77
CA THR A 183 11.92 12.43 10.64
C THR A 183 12.59 11.30 9.86
N ALA A 184 11.84 10.62 8.99
CA ALA A 184 12.40 9.58 8.12
C ALA A 184 13.59 10.09 7.29
N ASN A 185 13.48 11.24 6.62
CA ASN A 185 14.57 11.83 5.83
C ASN A 185 15.83 12.06 6.68
N LYS A 186 15.68 12.53 7.92
CA LYS A 186 16.82 12.77 8.83
C LYS A 186 17.49 11.47 9.25
N VAL A 187 16.71 10.43 9.54
CA VAL A 187 17.22 9.10 9.90
C VAL A 187 17.96 8.49 8.71
N ILE A 188 17.36 8.53 7.52
CA ILE A 188 17.95 7.97 6.31
C ILE A 188 19.27 8.69 5.99
N LEU A 189 19.28 10.03 5.98
CA LEU A 189 20.49 10.78 5.69
C LEU A 189 21.61 10.47 6.68
N GLN A 190 21.34 10.53 7.99
CA GLN A 190 22.36 10.20 9.01
C GLN A 190 22.85 8.74 8.95
N THR A 191 22.07 7.84 8.34
CA THR A 191 22.46 6.45 8.12
C THR A 191 23.32 6.27 6.87
N LEU A 192 23.02 7.03 5.80
CA LEU A 192 23.61 6.81 4.49
C LEU A 192 24.88 7.63 4.22
N ILE A 193 25.06 8.77 4.92
CA ILE A 193 26.17 9.69 4.71
C ILE A 193 26.90 10.03 6.02
N ALA A 194 28.22 10.02 5.99
CA ALA A 194 29.08 10.40 7.10
C ALA A 194 29.45 11.91 7.05
N PRO A 195 29.84 12.50 8.19
CA PRO A 195 30.30 13.89 8.22
C PRO A 195 31.45 14.15 7.24
N GLY A 196 31.35 15.23 6.45
CA GLY A 196 32.33 15.63 5.44
C GLY A 196 32.17 14.99 4.07
N GLU A 197 31.39 13.91 3.93
CA GLU A 197 31.12 13.26 2.65
C GLU A 197 30.21 14.13 1.76
N LYS A 198 30.33 13.97 0.44
CA LYS A 198 29.54 14.73 -0.53
C LYS A 198 28.24 14.02 -0.89
N LEU A 199 27.17 14.80 -1.08
CA LEU A 199 25.96 14.32 -1.74
C LEU A 199 25.56 15.23 -2.91
N LEU A 200 24.93 14.65 -3.92
CA LEU A 200 24.22 15.37 -4.96
C LEU A 200 22.78 15.59 -4.47
N LEU A 201 22.31 16.82 -4.48
CA LEU A 201 21.06 17.18 -3.83
C LEU A 201 20.18 18.04 -4.73
N ASP A 202 18.95 17.59 -4.98
CA ASP A 202 17.92 18.45 -5.58
C ASP A 202 17.74 19.72 -4.74
N ARG A 203 17.94 20.89 -5.35
CA ARG A 203 17.82 22.17 -4.66
C ARG A 203 16.39 22.48 -4.22
N ASN A 204 15.39 21.87 -4.86
CA ASN A 204 13.98 22.03 -4.50
C ASN A 204 13.49 20.95 -3.52
N CYS A 205 14.40 20.30 -2.77
CA CYS A 205 14.02 19.33 -1.77
C CYS A 205 13.33 19.99 -0.55
N HIS A 206 12.57 19.18 0.20
CA HIS A 206 11.88 19.67 1.39
C HIS A 206 12.84 20.09 2.51
N LYS A 207 12.44 21.04 3.36
CA LYS A 207 13.23 21.56 4.50
C LYS A 207 13.83 20.46 5.38
N SER A 208 13.15 19.31 5.53
CA SER A 208 13.64 18.18 6.32
C SER A 208 14.91 17.55 5.74
N VAL A 209 15.06 17.54 4.42
CA VAL A 209 16.25 17.03 3.73
C VAL A 209 17.43 17.96 4.01
N HIS A 210 17.23 19.28 3.86
CA HIS A 210 18.24 20.27 4.25
C HIS A 210 18.65 20.13 5.72
N HIS A 211 17.68 19.94 6.62
CA HIS A 211 17.98 19.71 8.04
C HIS A 211 18.79 18.41 8.24
N GLY A 212 18.44 17.33 7.54
CA GLY A 212 19.19 16.08 7.59
C GLY A 212 20.63 16.24 7.10
N VAL A 213 20.86 17.03 6.05
CA VAL A 213 22.21 17.36 5.56
C VAL A 213 23.01 18.12 6.62
N VAL A 214 22.42 19.14 7.25
CA VAL A 214 23.06 19.89 8.34
C VAL A 214 23.40 18.97 9.51
N LEU A 215 22.46 18.12 9.95
CA LEU A 215 22.66 17.19 11.07
C LEU A 215 23.74 16.14 10.77
N SER A 216 23.80 15.65 9.54
CA SER A 216 24.81 14.67 9.12
C SER A 216 26.22 15.28 8.94
N GLY A 217 26.34 16.60 8.84
CA GLY A 217 27.61 17.27 8.51
C GLY A 217 28.08 17.01 7.08
N ALA A 218 27.19 16.57 6.19
CA ALA A 218 27.50 16.30 4.79
C ALA A 218 27.71 17.58 3.98
N ARG A 219 28.41 17.46 2.83
CA ARG A 219 28.72 18.55 1.91
C ARG A 219 27.81 18.47 0.67
N PRO A 220 26.72 19.24 0.60
CA PRO A 220 25.81 19.17 -0.53
C PRO A 220 26.39 19.84 -1.78
N VAL A 221 26.28 19.16 -2.91
CA VAL A 221 26.36 19.73 -4.25
C VAL A 221 24.93 19.87 -4.75
N TYR A 222 24.44 21.11 -4.77
CA TYR A 222 23.08 21.40 -5.18
C TYR A 222 22.91 21.32 -6.70
N LEU A 223 21.83 20.66 -7.11
CA LEU A 223 21.41 20.54 -8.49
C LEU A 223 20.24 21.49 -8.73
N ASP A 224 20.40 22.40 -9.70
CA ASP A 224 19.35 23.36 -10.03
C ASP A 224 18.20 22.70 -10.79
N SER A 225 17.00 22.92 -10.26
CA SER A 225 15.73 22.52 -10.85
C SER A 225 15.44 23.28 -12.14
N SER A 226 14.66 22.69 -13.04
CA SER A 226 14.13 23.43 -14.18
C SER A 226 13.07 24.43 -13.71
N VAL A 227 12.90 25.54 -14.44
CA VAL A 227 11.89 26.56 -14.11
C VAL A 227 11.04 26.85 -15.33
N ASN A 228 9.73 26.68 -15.20
CA ASN A 228 8.78 27.21 -16.17
C ASN A 228 8.47 28.66 -15.82
N LYS A 229 9.14 29.59 -16.52
CA LYS A 229 9.00 31.04 -16.27
C LYS A 229 7.61 31.60 -16.56
N ALA A 230 6.83 30.96 -17.44
CA ALA A 230 5.49 31.44 -17.78
C ALA A 230 4.52 31.26 -16.60
N TYR A 231 4.68 30.18 -15.83
CA TYR A 231 3.82 29.85 -14.71
C TYR A 231 4.49 30.01 -13.34
N GLY A 232 5.79 30.29 -13.29
CA GLY A 232 6.55 30.38 -12.05
C GLY A 232 6.75 29.03 -11.34
N VAL A 233 6.58 27.92 -12.06
CA VAL A 233 6.62 26.56 -11.51
C VAL A 233 8.02 25.98 -11.58
N PHE A 234 8.49 25.39 -10.48
CA PHE A 234 9.71 24.61 -10.43
C PHE A 234 9.44 23.19 -10.93
N GLY A 235 10.14 22.79 -11.97
CA GLY A 235 10.15 21.43 -12.49
C GLY A 235 11.25 20.57 -11.87
N PRO A 236 11.35 19.30 -12.29
CA PRO A 236 12.43 18.42 -11.88
C PRO A 236 13.80 18.96 -12.33
N VAL A 237 14.86 18.54 -11.66
CA VAL A 237 16.24 18.72 -12.13
C VAL A 237 16.39 18.03 -13.49
N PRO A 238 16.88 18.72 -14.54
CA PRO A 238 17.04 18.09 -15.85
C PRO A 238 17.95 16.86 -15.78
N LYS A 239 17.55 15.75 -16.41
CA LYS A 239 18.33 14.50 -16.45
C LYS A 239 19.80 14.71 -16.86
N ARG A 240 20.05 15.57 -17.86
CA ARG A 240 21.42 15.93 -18.30
C ARG A 240 22.26 16.55 -17.18
N THR A 241 21.64 17.35 -16.32
CA THR A 241 22.31 18.01 -15.19
C THR A 241 22.69 16.97 -14.14
N ILE A 242 21.80 16.02 -13.86
CA ILE A 242 22.06 14.92 -12.92
C ILE A 242 23.20 14.04 -13.42
N LEU A 243 23.14 13.58 -14.68
CA LEU A 243 24.17 12.72 -15.26
C LEU A 243 25.53 13.41 -15.27
N LYS A 244 25.58 14.69 -15.65
CA LYS A 244 26.80 15.48 -15.58
C LYS A 244 27.33 15.60 -14.15
N ALA A 245 26.47 15.85 -13.17
CA ALA A 245 26.89 15.95 -11.77
C ALA A 245 27.45 14.62 -11.22
N ILE A 246 26.89 13.48 -11.65
CA ILE A 246 27.44 12.14 -11.33
C ILE A 246 28.84 11.96 -11.92
N GLU A 247 29.11 12.52 -13.11
CA GLU A 247 30.44 12.47 -13.75
C GLU A 247 31.44 13.42 -13.10
N ASP A 248 31.02 14.66 -12.81
CA ASP A 248 31.86 15.73 -12.26
C ASP A 248 32.21 15.50 -10.77
N HIS A 249 31.38 14.72 -10.05
CA HIS A 249 31.55 14.40 -8.64
C HIS A 249 31.59 12.89 -8.37
N PRO A 250 32.63 12.19 -8.83
CA PRO A 250 32.77 10.75 -8.61
C PRO A 250 32.97 10.38 -7.13
N ASP A 251 33.24 11.36 -6.26
CA ASP A 251 33.39 11.18 -4.82
C ASP A 251 32.08 11.39 -4.02
N ALA A 252 30.97 11.70 -4.70
CA ALA A 252 29.65 11.77 -4.06
C ALA A 252 29.19 10.38 -3.58
N GLN A 253 28.61 10.32 -2.38
CA GLN A 253 28.17 9.07 -1.76
C GLN A 253 26.67 8.82 -1.94
N LEU A 254 25.89 9.89 -2.15
CA LEU A 254 24.45 9.86 -2.19
C LEU A 254 23.90 10.86 -3.21
N LEU A 255 22.87 10.46 -3.95
CA LEU A 255 22.02 11.30 -4.77
C LEU A 255 20.63 11.37 -4.14
N VAL A 256 20.13 12.58 -3.86
CA VAL A 256 18.80 12.80 -3.27
C VAL A 256 17.94 13.60 -4.26
N LEU A 257 16.79 13.04 -4.63
CA LEU A 257 15.82 13.67 -5.54
C LEU A 257 14.41 13.65 -4.93
N THR A 258 13.59 14.65 -5.23
CA THR A 258 12.18 14.70 -4.80
C THR A 258 11.26 14.34 -5.96
N SER A 259 10.56 13.21 -5.90
CA SER A 259 9.72 12.72 -7.00
C SER A 259 8.36 12.24 -6.50
N CYS A 260 7.23 12.77 -6.94
CA CYS A 260 7.09 13.91 -7.86
C CYS A 260 7.43 15.25 -7.20
N THR A 261 7.55 16.31 -8.00
CA THR A 261 7.47 17.67 -7.47
C THR A 261 6.08 17.92 -6.89
N TYR A 262 5.94 18.97 -6.09
CA TYR A 262 4.65 19.40 -5.53
C TYR A 262 3.58 19.60 -6.63
N ASP A 263 3.99 20.12 -7.78
CA ASP A 263 3.13 20.37 -8.95
C ASP A 263 2.89 19.12 -9.82
N GLY A 264 3.30 17.93 -9.36
CA GLY A 264 2.99 16.65 -10.01
C GLY A 264 3.94 16.23 -11.14
N LEU A 265 5.09 16.89 -11.30
CA LEU A 265 6.08 16.54 -12.32
C LEU A 265 6.97 15.39 -11.83
N ARG A 266 7.15 14.37 -12.67
CA ARG A 266 7.87 13.13 -12.32
C ARG A 266 9.16 12.96 -13.11
N TYR A 267 10.11 12.27 -12.49
CA TYR A 267 11.33 11.82 -13.15
C TYR A 267 11.12 10.47 -13.85
N ASP A 268 11.82 10.26 -14.96
CA ASP A 268 12.15 8.91 -15.44
C ASP A 268 13.36 8.41 -14.64
N LEU A 269 13.07 7.75 -13.51
CA LEU A 269 14.07 7.43 -12.47
C LEU A 269 15.05 6.34 -12.88
N LYS A 270 14.60 5.30 -13.58
CA LYS A 270 15.42 4.12 -13.88
C LYS A 270 16.81 4.47 -14.46
N PRO A 271 16.91 5.25 -15.55
CA PRO A 271 18.22 5.57 -16.11
C PRO A 271 19.10 6.45 -15.21
N ILE A 272 18.49 7.25 -14.32
CA ILE A 272 19.24 8.06 -13.34
C ILE A 272 19.83 7.15 -12.26
N VAL A 273 19.01 6.23 -11.73
CA VAL A 273 19.42 5.26 -10.71
C VAL A 273 20.52 4.33 -11.25
N ASP A 274 20.36 3.81 -12.47
CA ASP A 274 21.37 2.96 -13.11
C ASP A 274 22.72 3.68 -13.24
N ALA A 275 22.71 4.97 -13.64
CA ALA A 275 23.92 5.78 -13.78
C ALA A 275 24.61 6.08 -12.43
N ALA A 276 23.83 6.39 -11.39
CA ALA A 276 24.34 6.61 -10.05
C ALA A 276 24.99 5.34 -9.47
N HIS A 277 24.31 4.20 -9.57
CA HIS A 277 24.82 2.92 -9.10
C HIS A 277 26.07 2.46 -9.85
N ALA A 278 26.20 2.74 -11.15
CA ALA A 278 27.41 2.47 -11.92
C ALA A 278 28.66 3.20 -11.38
N ARG A 279 28.46 4.26 -10.59
CA ARG A 279 29.51 5.02 -9.89
C ARG A 279 29.54 4.76 -8.38
N ASN A 280 28.84 3.73 -7.90
CA ASN A 280 28.67 3.41 -6.47
C ASN A 280 28.01 4.53 -5.63
N ILE A 281 27.24 5.40 -6.26
CA ILE A 281 26.48 6.46 -5.58
C ILE A 281 25.12 5.88 -5.18
N LYS A 282 24.79 5.91 -3.88
CA LYS A 282 23.47 5.49 -3.39
C LYS A 282 22.40 6.48 -3.85
N VAL A 283 21.14 6.06 -3.94
CA VAL A 283 20.03 6.95 -4.31
C VAL A 283 18.95 6.97 -3.24
N LEU A 284 18.51 8.17 -2.87
CA LEU A 284 17.33 8.42 -2.05
C LEU A 284 16.31 9.21 -2.88
N ILE A 285 15.11 8.65 -3.03
CA ILE A 285 13.98 9.35 -3.63
C ILE A 285 13.01 9.72 -2.51
N ASP A 286 12.75 11.02 -2.36
CA ASP A 286 11.72 11.55 -1.46
C ASP A 286 10.38 11.57 -2.22
N GLU A 287 9.54 10.56 -1.95
CA GLU A 287 8.22 10.33 -2.57
C GLU A 287 7.06 10.65 -1.60
N ALA A 288 7.21 11.74 -0.82
CA ALA A 288 6.23 12.19 0.17
C ALA A 288 5.01 12.92 -0.45
#